data_AF-A0A4Y7PEZ3-F1
#
_entry.id   AF-A0A4Y7PEZ3-F1
#
_cell.length_a   1.000
_cell.length_b   1.000
_cell.length_c   1.000
_cell.angle_alpha   90.00
_cell.angle_beta   90.00
_cell.angle_gamma   90.00
#
_symmetry.space_group_name_H-M   'P 1'
#
loop_
_entity.id
_entity.type
_entity.pdbx_description
1 polymer ?
#
loop_
_entity_poly.entity_id
_entity_poly.type
_entity_poly.pdbx_seq_one_letter_code
_entity_poly.pdbx_strand_id
1 'polypeptide(L)'
;MMIEELVNHDIGGHIPCYDVEELISAVLPSVSEPLFKQLRESVFGQRHIKARFGDTRPSEGHTAEDVAFLPLATLFADVATAVSEDDTHESLVVMEPRPNQSSDGDTLHQTRPDAQTRVKQSRAAGIVHHPTKTEPLFNASWYDIIMTYEYKTKKNDVYFLDNVKKVLWSMSQTMSMDPTRLSTLGLTIEDTTARLWYCDRSSWAVSTPFDIFEAPEYLLRIFIGLSIASIEELGYDSSMERIAIDGVEQFHITVTSHDKSHPRRTYQTVDWITNSNADYVIGRGTRVWRVRELDANTGELGKLDYALKDSWVEANRVLEGEWYQVLYDAAKDDPARMKQTEEHFLKVRAHGVVHTTDDEEQTTLSQRRNRCIEHADVLKLCSNLEFLATTVLSMTISNTPNLPPTWIPFLGRKFQNRRHYRIVLIGIGSPLDRCTQ
;
A
#
# COMPACT_ATOMS: atom_id res chain seq x y z
N MET A 1 22.43 -12.79 2.66
CA MET A 1 21.87 -13.63 1.58
C MET A 1 22.00 -12.83 0.32
N MET A 2 22.70 -13.36 -0.69
CA MET A 2 23.02 -12.59 -1.91
C MET A 2 21.77 -12.42 -2.76
N ILE A 3 21.66 -11.29 -3.44
CA ILE A 3 20.58 -10.88 -4.34
C ILE A 3 20.25 -11.94 -5.40
N GLU A 4 21.22 -12.79 -5.76
CA GLU A 4 21.04 -13.91 -6.70
C GLU A 4 20.18 -15.05 -6.16
N GLU A 5 20.26 -15.36 -4.86
CA GLU A 5 19.35 -16.32 -4.21
C GLU A 5 17.95 -15.72 -4.09
N LEU A 6 17.86 -14.41 -3.86
CA LEU A 6 16.62 -13.66 -3.64
C LEU A 6 15.69 -13.61 -4.87
N VAL A 7 16.23 -13.28 -6.03
CA VAL A 7 15.41 -13.17 -7.26
C VAL A 7 15.05 -14.56 -7.80
N ASN A 8 15.93 -15.56 -7.62
CA ASN A 8 15.69 -16.93 -8.07
C ASN A 8 14.83 -17.77 -7.11
N HIS A 9 14.86 -17.53 -5.79
CA HIS A 9 14.01 -18.24 -4.81
C HIS A 9 12.70 -17.51 -4.44
N ASP A 10 12.61 -16.17 -4.51
CA ASP A 10 11.58 -15.43 -3.75
C ASP A 10 10.37 -14.97 -4.59
N ILE A 11 10.54 -14.64 -5.87
CA ILE A 11 9.46 -14.23 -6.80
C ILE A 11 9.11 -15.37 -7.77
N GLY A 12 9.89 -16.46 -7.74
CA GLY A 12 9.81 -17.56 -8.71
C GLY A 12 9.96 -17.10 -10.14
N GLY A 13 10.46 -15.88 -10.36
CA GLY A 13 10.63 -15.22 -11.65
C GLY A 13 9.35 -14.71 -12.32
N HIS A 14 8.18 -14.63 -11.65
CA HIS A 14 6.90 -14.42 -12.35
C HIS A 14 5.97 -13.43 -11.63
N ILE A 15 5.82 -12.21 -12.15
CA ILE A 15 4.84 -11.20 -11.67
C ILE A 15 3.70 -11.10 -12.67
N PRO A 16 2.42 -11.19 -12.25
CA PRO A 16 1.27 -11.03 -13.14
C PRO A 16 1.36 -9.74 -13.96
N CYS A 17 1.40 -9.90 -15.28
CA CYS A 17 1.51 -8.80 -16.24
C CYS A 17 0.19 -8.66 -17.00
N TYR A 18 -0.27 -7.42 -17.12
CA TYR A 18 -1.58 -7.08 -17.67
C TYR A 18 -1.47 -5.99 -18.70
N ASP A 19 -2.43 -5.87 -19.60
CA ASP A 19 -2.46 -4.72 -20.49
C ASP A 19 -2.51 -3.41 -19.68
N VAL A 20 -1.82 -2.38 -20.16
CA VAL A 20 -1.71 -1.10 -19.47
C VAL A 20 -3.08 -0.44 -19.27
N GLU A 21 -3.99 -0.53 -20.23
CA GLU A 21 -5.32 0.06 -20.13
C GLU A 21 -6.20 -0.71 -19.13
N GLU A 22 -6.10 -2.04 -19.16
CA GLU A 22 -6.79 -2.93 -18.21
C GLU A 22 -6.35 -2.65 -16.77
N LEU A 23 -5.03 -2.55 -16.53
CA LEU A 23 -4.50 -2.30 -15.19
C LEU A 23 -4.88 -0.90 -14.69
N ILE A 24 -4.70 0.14 -15.50
CA ILE A 24 -5.11 1.52 -15.14
C ILE A 24 -6.58 1.52 -14.72
N SER A 25 -7.44 0.90 -15.52
CA SER A 25 -8.88 0.94 -15.28
C SER A 25 -9.33 0.10 -14.07
N ALA A 26 -8.50 -0.84 -13.60
CA ALA A 26 -8.74 -1.60 -12.38
C ALA A 26 -8.29 -0.81 -11.13
N VAL A 27 -7.14 -0.13 -11.20
CA VAL A 27 -6.47 0.40 -10.00
C VAL A 27 -6.61 1.91 -9.83
N LEU A 28 -7.08 2.66 -10.83
CA LEU A 28 -7.35 4.10 -10.75
C LEU A 28 -8.80 4.46 -11.11
N PRO A 29 -9.31 5.61 -10.62
CA PRO A 29 -10.68 6.04 -10.92
C PRO A 29 -10.90 6.24 -12.42
N SER A 30 -12.14 6.02 -12.87
CA SER A 30 -12.49 6.23 -14.28
C SER A 30 -12.39 7.72 -14.62
N VAL A 31 -11.57 8.04 -15.63
CA VAL A 31 -11.47 9.40 -16.15
C VAL A 31 -12.58 9.63 -17.17
N SER A 32 -13.35 10.71 -17.02
CA SER A 32 -14.38 11.06 -18.00
C SER A 32 -13.73 11.47 -19.32
N GLU A 33 -14.28 11.03 -20.46
CA GLU A 33 -13.77 11.39 -21.78
C GLU A 33 -13.74 12.93 -22.03
N PRO A 34 -14.73 13.72 -21.57
CA PRO A 34 -14.65 15.17 -21.66
C PRO A 34 -13.43 15.76 -20.93
N LEU A 35 -13.19 15.34 -19.68
CA LEU A 35 -12.05 15.80 -18.88
C LEU A 35 -10.73 15.35 -19.50
N PHE A 36 -10.64 14.10 -19.93
CA PHE A 36 -9.46 13.55 -20.58
C PHE A 36 -9.11 14.36 -21.85
N LYS A 37 -10.10 14.63 -22.71
CA LYS A 37 -9.90 15.40 -23.94
C LYS A 37 -9.47 16.83 -23.63
N GLN A 38 -10.12 17.49 -22.68
CA GLN A 38 -9.76 18.84 -22.25
C GLN A 38 -8.30 18.91 -21.77
N LEU A 39 -7.90 18.02 -20.87
CA LEU A 39 -6.55 17.99 -20.32
C LEU A 39 -5.50 17.56 -21.35
N ARG A 40 -5.86 16.67 -22.26
CA ARG A 40 -4.99 16.31 -23.39
C ARG A 40 -4.72 17.53 -24.27
N GLU A 41 -5.74 18.33 -24.57
CA GLU A 41 -5.59 19.54 -25.41
C GLU A 41 -4.88 20.69 -24.66
N SER A 42 -5.12 20.87 -23.36
CA SER A 42 -4.53 21.97 -22.59
C SER A 42 -3.13 21.65 -22.06
N VAL A 43 -2.94 20.50 -21.40
CA VAL A 43 -1.69 20.13 -20.71
C VAL A 43 -0.67 19.53 -21.69
N PHE A 44 -1.13 18.63 -22.57
CA PHE A 44 -0.28 17.99 -23.58
C PHE A 44 -0.27 18.73 -24.92
N GLY A 45 -1.34 19.45 -25.27
CA GLY A 45 -1.42 20.20 -26.53
C GLY A 45 -0.63 21.51 -26.54
N GLN A 46 -0.38 22.14 -25.38
CA GLN A 46 0.44 23.37 -25.32
C GLN A 46 1.94 23.08 -25.43
N ARG A 47 2.41 21.95 -24.90
CA ARG A 47 3.80 21.46 -24.92
C ARG A 47 3.79 19.94 -24.75
N HIS A 48 3.77 19.22 -25.87
CA HIS A 48 3.84 17.75 -25.89
C HIS A 48 4.91 17.24 -24.92
N ILE A 49 4.70 16.10 -24.25
CA ILE A 49 5.61 15.59 -23.22
C ILE A 49 7.08 15.60 -23.68
N LYS A 50 7.35 15.19 -24.91
CA LYS A 50 8.68 15.21 -25.53
C LYS A 50 9.35 16.59 -25.47
N ALA A 51 8.61 17.67 -25.73
CA ALA A 51 9.11 19.04 -25.63
C ALA A 51 9.46 19.44 -24.19
N ARG A 52 8.75 18.90 -23.19
CA ARG A 52 9.09 19.10 -21.76
C ARG A 52 10.40 18.43 -21.36
N PHE A 53 10.77 17.37 -22.06
CA PHE A 53 12.08 16.72 -21.97
C PHE A 53 13.12 17.34 -22.93
N GLY A 54 12.85 18.52 -23.50
CA GLY A 54 13.78 19.21 -24.39
C GLY A 54 13.93 18.57 -25.77
N ASP A 55 12.91 17.83 -26.22
CA ASP A 55 12.90 17.05 -27.45
C ASP A 55 13.97 15.94 -27.55
N THR A 56 14.66 15.68 -26.44
CA THR A 56 15.70 14.65 -26.29
C THR A 56 15.25 13.55 -25.34
N ARG A 57 15.70 12.32 -25.59
CA ARG A 57 15.48 11.23 -24.65
C ARG A 57 16.37 11.36 -23.41
N PRO A 58 15.94 10.88 -22.23
CA PRO A 58 16.81 10.81 -21.07
C PRO A 58 18.15 10.11 -21.32
N SER A 59 18.17 9.07 -22.17
CA SER A 59 19.39 8.33 -22.53
C SER A 59 20.37 9.10 -23.42
N GLU A 60 19.88 10.10 -24.15
CA GLU A 60 20.67 10.99 -24.99
C GLU A 60 21.24 12.16 -24.18
N GLY A 61 20.62 12.48 -23.05
CA GLY A 61 21.12 13.45 -22.08
C GLY A 61 22.33 12.91 -21.29
N HIS A 62 23.27 13.79 -20.98
CA HIS A 62 24.36 13.53 -20.03
C HIS A 62 24.03 14.03 -18.61
N THR A 63 22.74 14.22 -18.31
CA THR A 63 22.25 14.75 -17.03
C THR A 63 21.96 13.62 -16.04
N ALA A 64 22.04 13.94 -14.75
CA ALA A 64 21.63 13.03 -13.68
C ALA A 64 20.12 12.71 -13.76
N GLU A 65 19.73 11.55 -13.22
CA GLU A 65 18.36 11.02 -13.29
C GLU A 65 17.32 12.00 -12.72
N ASP A 66 17.63 12.64 -11.60
CA ASP A 66 16.77 13.63 -10.93
C ASP A 66 16.47 14.85 -11.80
N VAL A 67 17.44 15.32 -12.57
CA VAL A 67 17.27 16.41 -13.53
C VAL A 67 16.52 15.92 -14.76
N ALA A 68 16.86 14.73 -15.27
CA ALA A 68 16.27 14.17 -16.48
C ALA A 68 14.76 13.91 -16.34
N PHE A 69 14.30 13.50 -15.15
CA PHE A 69 12.90 13.15 -14.88
C PHE A 69 12.10 14.24 -14.13
N LEU A 70 12.72 15.38 -13.78
CA LEU A 70 12.03 16.55 -13.22
C LEU A 70 10.79 16.99 -14.02
N PRO A 71 10.77 16.93 -15.38
CA PRO A 71 9.59 17.26 -16.16
C PRO A 71 8.31 16.50 -15.75
N LEU A 72 8.42 15.29 -15.22
CA LEU A 72 7.26 14.51 -14.76
C LEU A 72 6.53 15.17 -13.60
N ALA A 73 7.26 15.70 -12.62
CA ALA A 73 6.66 16.39 -11.48
C ALA A 73 5.96 17.68 -11.92
N THR A 74 6.54 18.42 -12.86
CA THR A 74 5.89 19.61 -13.43
C THR A 74 4.63 19.26 -14.21
N LEU A 75 4.66 18.17 -14.98
CA LEU A 75 3.50 17.67 -15.71
C LEU A 75 2.38 17.24 -14.75
N PHE A 76 2.72 16.53 -13.68
CA PHE A 76 1.76 16.15 -12.65
C PHE A 76 1.12 17.38 -11.99
N ALA A 77 1.91 18.40 -11.65
CA ALA A 77 1.41 19.64 -11.06
C ALA A 77 0.44 20.37 -11.99
N ASP A 78 0.73 20.43 -13.30
CA ASP A 78 -0.16 21.03 -14.30
C ASP A 78 -1.49 20.25 -14.40
N VAL A 79 -1.43 18.91 -14.40
CA VAL A 79 -2.64 18.06 -14.39
C VAL A 79 -3.46 18.28 -13.12
N ALA A 80 -2.83 18.21 -11.95
CA ALA A 80 -3.51 18.37 -10.66
C ALA A 80 -4.15 19.76 -10.51
N THR A 81 -3.50 20.80 -11.03
CA THR A 81 -4.03 22.17 -11.05
C THR A 81 -5.25 22.25 -11.97
N ALA A 82 -5.13 21.77 -13.21
CA ALA A 82 -6.23 21.83 -14.18
C ALA A 82 -7.45 20.98 -13.78
N VAL A 83 -7.25 19.87 -13.06
CA VAL A 83 -8.35 19.11 -12.42
C VAL A 83 -9.05 19.94 -11.34
N SER A 84 -8.29 20.76 -10.60
CA SER A 84 -8.82 21.56 -9.48
C SER A 84 -9.56 22.83 -9.93
N GLU A 85 -9.33 23.29 -11.16
CA GLU A 85 -9.99 24.48 -11.73
C GLU A 85 -11.44 24.25 -12.15
N ASP A 86 -11.88 23.00 -12.28
CA ASP A 86 -13.27 22.66 -12.66
C ASP A 86 -14.25 22.74 -11.47
N ASP A 87 -13.84 23.27 -10.31
CA ASP A 87 -14.60 23.45 -9.05
C ASP A 87 -15.32 22.19 -8.50
N THR A 88 -15.13 21.02 -9.12
CA THR A 88 -15.77 19.76 -8.74
C THR A 88 -14.89 18.88 -7.86
N HIS A 89 -13.56 19.00 -7.96
CA HIS A 89 -12.61 18.12 -7.27
C HIS A 89 -11.32 18.88 -6.92
N GLU A 90 -10.94 18.93 -5.64
CA GLU A 90 -9.59 19.35 -5.25
C GLU A 90 -8.66 18.12 -5.24
N SER A 91 -7.54 18.20 -5.96
CA SER A 91 -6.55 17.11 -5.92
C SER A 91 -5.95 16.97 -4.51
N LEU A 92 -6.05 15.77 -3.93
CA LEU A 92 -5.54 15.46 -2.59
C LEU A 92 -4.02 15.21 -2.57
N VAL A 93 -3.38 15.14 -3.72
CA VAL A 93 -2.02 14.62 -3.87
C VAL A 93 -1.08 15.60 -4.56
N VAL A 94 0.22 15.38 -4.35
CA VAL A 94 1.32 16.10 -5.00
C VAL A 94 2.43 15.11 -5.35
N MET A 95 3.07 15.31 -6.50
CA MET A 95 4.26 14.56 -6.90
C MET A 95 5.53 15.37 -6.58
N GLU A 96 6.50 14.73 -5.92
CA GLU A 96 7.76 15.33 -5.52
C GLU A 96 8.94 14.44 -5.92
N PRO A 97 9.92 14.97 -6.68
CA PRO A 97 11.22 14.31 -6.87
C PRO A 97 11.98 14.25 -5.55
N ARG A 98 12.48 13.08 -5.15
CA ARG A 98 13.21 12.88 -3.87
C ARG A 98 14.39 11.89 -3.98
N PRO A 99 15.27 12.03 -4.99
CA PRO A 99 16.38 11.08 -5.25
C PRO A 99 17.35 10.88 -4.06
N ASN A 100 17.45 11.87 -3.16
CA ASN A 100 18.49 11.92 -2.12
C ASN A 100 17.96 11.99 -0.69
N GLN A 101 16.65 11.90 -0.48
CA GLN A 101 16.03 12.07 0.84
C GLN A 101 15.24 10.80 1.23
N SER A 102 15.52 10.24 2.41
CA SER A 102 14.68 9.17 2.95
C SER A 102 13.37 9.75 3.46
N SER A 103 12.29 9.02 3.22
CA SER A 103 10.94 9.39 3.68
C SER A 103 10.71 9.15 5.18
N ASP A 104 11.76 8.78 5.93
CA ASP A 104 11.79 8.87 7.38
C ASP A 104 13.16 9.36 7.87
N GLY A 105 13.15 10.08 8.99
CA GLY A 105 14.35 10.41 9.76
C GLY A 105 14.93 9.24 10.54
N ASP A 106 14.38 8.03 10.38
CA ASP A 106 14.84 6.82 11.05
C ASP A 106 16.06 6.23 10.32
N THR A 107 17.19 6.19 11.01
CA THR A 107 18.49 5.76 10.48
C THR A 107 18.56 4.26 10.15
N LEU A 108 17.50 3.50 10.43
CA LEU A 108 17.43 2.05 10.19
C LEU A 108 17.12 1.68 8.72
N HIS A 109 16.50 2.58 7.94
CA HIS A 109 16.02 2.27 6.58
C HIS A 109 16.40 3.37 5.58
N GLN A 110 17.45 3.14 4.78
CA GLN A 110 18.02 4.13 3.86
C GLN A 110 17.36 4.19 2.47
N THR A 111 16.14 3.67 2.32
CA THR A 111 15.48 3.62 1.02
C THR A 111 14.86 4.94 0.59
N ARG A 112 15.05 5.25 -0.69
CA ARG A 112 14.83 6.56 -1.31
C ARG A 112 14.27 6.32 -2.70
N PRO A 113 12.94 6.29 -2.87
CA PRO A 113 12.39 6.28 -4.22
C PRO A 113 12.82 7.56 -4.94
N ASP A 114 13.09 7.46 -6.25
CA ASP A 114 13.57 8.60 -7.04
C ASP A 114 12.55 9.75 -7.06
N ALA A 115 11.26 9.42 -7.02
CA ALA A 115 10.18 10.35 -6.72
C ALA A 115 9.02 9.66 -6.00
N GLN A 116 8.08 10.46 -5.51
CA GLN A 116 6.87 9.96 -4.85
C GLN A 116 5.67 10.86 -5.14
N THR A 117 4.50 10.25 -5.27
CA THR A 117 3.21 10.95 -5.13
C THR A 117 2.74 10.71 -3.72
N ARG A 118 2.43 11.79 -3.01
CA ARG A 118 1.97 11.76 -1.62
C ARG A 118 0.72 12.60 -1.43
N VAL A 119 -0.01 12.37 -0.35
CA VAL A 119 -1.07 13.27 0.08
C VAL A 119 -0.51 14.64 0.46
N LYS A 120 -1.24 15.72 0.14
CA LYS A 120 -0.89 17.11 0.48
C LYS A 120 -0.93 17.32 1.99
N GLN A 121 -2.02 16.89 2.63
CA GLN A 121 -2.18 16.87 4.07
C GLN A 121 -1.51 15.62 4.64
N SER A 122 -0.47 15.81 5.43
CA SER A 122 0.22 14.67 6.05
C SER A 122 -0.73 13.90 6.97
N ARG A 123 -0.62 12.58 6.92
CA ARG A 123 -1.33 11.61 7.74
C ARG A 123 -0.50 11.18 8.95
N ALA A 124 0.70 11.72 9.16
CA ALA A 124 1.45 11.51 10.38
C ALA A 124 0.71 12.18 11.56
N ALA A 125 0.47 11.43 12.62
CA ALA A 125 -0.19 11.94 13.82
C ALA A 125 0.80 12.75 14.67
N GLY A 126 0.97 14.04 14.34
CA GLY A 126 1.85 14.95 15.07
C GLY A 126 3.33 14.60 14.97
N ILE A 127 4.19 15.46 15.53
CA ILE A 127 5.64 15.33 15.46
C ILE A 127 6.06 14.01 16.09
N VAL A 128 6.48 13.03 15.28
CA VAL A 128 7.21 11.86 15.78
C VAL A 128 8.54 12.38 16.30
N HIS A 129 8.61 12.65 17.61
CA HIS A 129 9.88 12.93 18.27
C HIS A 129 10.73 11.67 18.20
N HIS A 130 11.66 11.62 17.24
CA HIS A 130 12.74 10.66 17.30
C HIS A 130 13.55 10.97 18.58
N PRO A 131 13.86 9.99 19.44
CA PRO A 131 14.50 10.22 20.75
C PRO A 131 15.88 10.88 20.69
N THR A 132 16.43 11.09 19.49
CA THR A 132 17.75 11.68 19.24
C THR A 132 17.74 12.88 18.30
N LYS A 133 16.59 13.34 17.79
CA LYS A 133 16.52 14.49 16.88
C LYS A 133 15.62 15.58 17.44
N THR A 134 16.19 16.78 17.60
CA THR A 134 15.58 17.98 18.19
C THR A 134 14.71 18.78 17.23
N GLU A 135 14.70 18.44 15.93
CA GLU A 135 13.89 19.12 14.92
C GLU A 135 12.67 18.27 14.52
N PRO A 136 11.47 18.87 14.35
CA PRO A 136 10.32 18.17 13.78
C PRO A 136 10.65 17.67 12.38
N LEU A 137 10.40 16.39 12.11
CA LEU A 137 10.53 15.85 10.75
C LEU A 137 9.37 16.41 9.90
N PHE A 138 9.61 17.54 9.22
CA PHE A 138 8.77 18.03 8.10
C PHE A 138 8.96 17.19 6.82
N ASN A 139 9.57 16.01 6.92
CA ASN A 139 9.86 15.13 5.81
C ASN A 139 8.65 14.22 5.60
N ALA A 140 8.07 14.23 4.39
CA ALA A 140 6.93 13.36 4.05
C ALA A 140 7.19 11.94 4.53
N SER A 141 6.30 11.47 5.41
CA SER A 141 6.39 10.16 6.02
C SER A 141 6.03 9.09 4.98
N TRP A 142 6.51 7.86 5.16
CA TRP A 142 5.99 6.70 4.43
C TRP A 142 4.46 6.56 4.52
N TYR A 143 3.85 7.13 5.56
CA TYR A 143 2.39 7.18 5.73
C TYR A 143 1.67 8.06 4.70
N ASP A 144 2.39 8.98 4.04
CA ASP A 144 1.81 9.92 3.09
C ASP A 144 1.90 9.42 1.65
N ILE A 145 2.78 8.45 1.37
CA ILE A 145 3.12 7.98 0.03
C ILE A 145 1.99 7.12 -0.55
N ILE A 146 1.50 7.54 -1.72
CA ILE A 146 0.53 6.80 -2.55
C ILE A 146 1.26 5.91 -3.54
N MET A 147 2.20 6.54 -4.25
CA MET A 147 2.88 5.97 -5.41
C MET A 147 4.36 6.28 -5.35
N THR A 148 5.16 5.25 -5.55
CA THR A 148 6.62 5.36 -5.58
C THR A 148 7.11 5.33 -7.02
N TYR A 149 8.21 5.99 -7.30
CA TYR A 149 8.75 6.07 -8.64
C TYR A 149 10.24 5.70 -8.63
N GLU A 150 10.64 4.90 -9.61
CA GLU A 150 12.03 4.51 -9.84
C GLU A 150 12.37 4.77 -11.30
N TYR A 151 13.46 5.49 -11.56
CA TYR A 151 13.82 5.89 -12.91
C TYR A 151 15.27 5.57 -13.23
N LYS A 152 15.52 5.24 -14.50
CA LYS A 152 16.86 5.07 -15.06
C LYS A 152 16.92 5.80 -16.38
N THR A 153 17.95 6.60 -16.61
CA THR A 153 18.09 7.35 -17.88
C THR A 153 18.29 6.43 -19.08
N LYS A 154 18.64 5.15 -18.88
CA LYS A 154 18.88 4.19 -19.95
C LYS A 154 18.05 2.94 -19.76
N LYS A 155 17.72 2.31 -20.89
CA LYS A 155 17.04 1.02 -20.93
C LYS A 155 18.01 -0.12 -21.17
N ASN A 156 18.21 -0.97 -20.16
CA ASN A 156 18.87 -2.26 -20.25
C ASN A 156 18.40 -3.16 -19.10
N ASP A 157 18.74 -4.46 -19.18
CA ASP A 157 18.28 -5.46 -18.22
C ASP A 157 18.75 -5.19 -16.78
N VAL A 158 19.96 -4.63 -16.61
CA VAL A 158 20.51 -4.30 -15.28
C VAL A 158 19.69 -3.19 -14.62
N TYR A 159 19.43 -2.11 -15.35
CA TYR A 159 18.65 -0.97 -14.88
C TYR A 159 17.18 -1.31 -14.67
N PHE A 160 16.62 -2.11 -15.56
CA PHE A 160 15.28 -2.65 -15.38
C PHE A 160 15.17 -3.47 -14.08
N LEU A 161 16.09 -4.42 -13.85
CA LEU A 161 16.09 -5.22 -12.62
C LEU A 161 16.33 -4.39 -11.35
N ASP A 162 17.15 -3.34 -11.43
CA ASP A 162 17.37 -2.41 -10.32
C ASP A 162 16.07 -1.66 -9.95
N ASN A 163 15.39 -1.06 -10.94
CA ASN A 163 14.11 -0.40 -10.74
C ASN A 163 13.04 -1.34 -10.17
N VAL A 164 12.93 -2.56 -10.70
CA VAL A 164 11.99 -3.57 -10.18
C VAL A 164 12.26 -3.86 -8.71
N LYS A 165 13.51 -4.04 -8.30
CA LYS A 165 13.85 -4.32 -6.89
C LYS A 165 13.46 -3.17 -5.99
N LYS A 166 13.78 -1.95 -6.40
CA LYS A 166 13.51 -0.74 -5.61
C LYS A 166 12.01 -0.47 -5.48
N VAL A 167 11.25 -0.57 -6.57
CA VAL A 167 9.80 -0.31 -6.53
C VAL A 167 9.08 -1.36 -5.67
N LEU A 168 9.44 -2.64 -5.79
CA LEU A 168 8.85 -3.70 -4.97
C LEU A 168 9.18 -3.50 -3.48
N TRP A 169 10.41 -3.08 -3.16
CA TRP A 169 10.79 -2.77 -1.80
C TRP A 169 10.04 -1.55 -1.23
N SER A 170 9.97 -0.46 -1.99
CA SER A 170 9.31 0.78 -1.55
C SER A 170 7.81 0.54 -1.31
N MET A 171 7.13 -0.13 -2.25
CA MET A 171 5.73 -0.53 -2.07
C MET A 171 5.53 -1.47 -0.86
N SER A 172 6.49 -2.37 -0.64
CA SER A 172 6.49 -3.27 0.52
C SER A 172 6.57 -2.53 1.85
N GLN A 173 7.44 -1.52 1.94
CA GLN A 173 7.53 -0.65 3.11
C GLN A 173 6.22 0.10 3.33
N THR A 174 5.65 0.71 2.30
CA THR A 174 4.37 1.44 2.40
C THR A 174 3.26 0.55 2.99
N MET A 175 3.19 -0.72 2.58
CA MET A 175 2.20 -1.68 3.08
C MET A 175 2.47 -2.18 4.51
N SER A 176 3.74 -2.37 4.89
CA SER A 176 4.09 -2.85 6.25
C SER A 176 3.99 -1.74 7.30
N MET A 177 4.46 -0.55 6.98
CA MET A 177 4.60 0.53 7.97
C MET A 177 3.26 1.14 8.38
N ASP A 178 2.32 1.28 7.44
CA ASP A 178 1.06 1.96 7.69
C ASP A 178 -0.10 0.95 7.92
N PRO A 179 -0.70 0.88 9.13
CA PRO A 179 -1.87 0.04 9.38
C PRO A 179 -3.11 0.42 8.58
N THR A 180 -3.19 1.67 8.10
CA THR A 180 -4.30 2.19 7.29
C THR A 180 -4.14 1.87 5.81
N ARG A 181 -3.05 1.20 5.38
CA ARG A 181 -2.78 0.92 3.97
C ARG A 181 -3.51 -0.33 3.48
N LEU A 182 -4.31 -0.13 2.44
CA LEU A 182 -5.07 -1.17 1.73
C LEU A 182 -4.31 -1.68 0.49
N SER A 183 -3.75 -0.76 -0.29
CA SER A 183 -3.01 -1.00 -1.52
C SER A 183 -2.05 0.16 -1.81
N THR A 184 -1.07 -0.04 -2.67
CA THR A 184 -0.15 1.02 -3.12
C THR A 184 0.22 0.85 -4.60
N LEU A 185 0.76 1.92 -5.19
CA LEU A 185 1.15 2.00 -6.59
C LEU A 185 2.66 2.22 -6.74
N GLY A 186 3.17 1.89 -7.92
CA GLY A 186 4.53 2.20 -8.32
C GLY A 186 4.63 2.54 -9.81
N LEU A 187 5.62 3.33 -10.19
CA LEU A 187 6.00 3.55 -11.59
C LEU A 187 7.48 3.29 -11.76
N THR A 188 7.84 2.43 -12.72
CA THR A 188 9.23 2.35 -13.16
C THR A 188 9.36 2.99 -14.52
N ILE A 189 10.45 3.73 -14.77
CA ILE A 189 10.76 4.29 -16.09
C ILE A 189 12.22 4.03 -16.44
N GLU A 190 12.46 3.34 -17.55
CA GLU A 190 13.78 3.15 -18.13
C GLU A 190 13.85 3.87 -19.49
N ASP A 191 14.66 4.93 -19.58
CA ASP A 191 14.65 5.91 -20.67
C ASP A 191 13.24 6.53 -20.81
N THR A 192 12.46 6.09 -21.80
CA THR A 192 11.05 6.50 -22.00
C THR A 192 10.07 5.36 -21.75
N THR A 193 10.54 4.14 -21.48
CA THR A 193 9.68 2.98 -21.26
C THR A 193 9.21 2.94 -19.83
N ALA A 194 7.91 3.05 -19.60
CA ALA A 194 7.29 3.00 -18.29
C ALA A 194 6.50 1.71 -18.04
N ARG A 195 6.35 1.34 -16.77
CA ARG A 195 5.42 0.32 -16.28
C ARG A 195 4.71 0.78 -15.02
N LEU A 196 3.41 0.56 -14.97
CA LEU A 196 2.59 0.76 -13.77
C LEU A 196 2.63 -0.50 -12.91
N TRP A 197 2.82 -0.31 -11.61
CA TRP A 197 2.86 -1.36 -10.60
C TRP A 197 1.74 -1.15 -9.59
N TYR A 198 1.17 -2.23 -9.09
CA TYR A 198 0.15 -2.24 -8.06
C TYR A 198 0.37 -3.41 -7.10
N CYS A 199 0.09 -3.19 -5.81
CA CYS A 199 -0.05 -4.30 -4.89
C CYS A 199 -1.11 -4.04 -3.82
N ASP A 200 -1.73 -5.13 -3.40
CA ASP A 200 -2.61 -5.22 -2.24
C ASP A 200 -2.23 -6.45 -1.40
N ARG A 201 -3.06 -6.81 -0.41
CA ARG A 201 -2.81 -7.99 0.44
C ARG A 201 -3.04 -9.34 -0.27
N SER A 202 -3.50 -9.33 -1.53
CA SER A 202 -3.69 -10.52 -2.35
C SER A 202 -2.50 -10.82 -3.27
N SER A 203 -1.93 -9.83 -3.96
CA SER A 203 -0.75 -10.02 -4.83
C SER A 203 -0.14 -8.73 -5.37
N TRP A 204 0.89 -8.89 -6.21
CA TRP A 204 1.48 -7.85 -7.06
C TRP A 204 0.90 -7.91 -8.48
N ALA A 205 0.88 -6.77 -9.17
CA ALA A 205 0.53 -6.64 -10.59
C ALA A 205 1.44 -5.61 -11.26
N VAL A 206 1.71 -5.83 -12.56
CA VAL A 206 2.46 -4.90 -13.41
C VAL A 206 1.79 -4.75 -14.77
N SER A 207 1.90 -3.58 -15.40
CA SER A 207 1.44 -3.38 -16.77
C SER A 207 2.42 -3.92 -17.81
N THR A 208 1.93 -4.15 -19.03
CA THR A 208 2.74 -4.14 -20.25
C THR A 208 3.53 -2.82 -20.32
N PRO A 209 4.73 -2.83 -20.91
CA PRO A 209 5.52 -1.62 -21.02
C PRO A 209 4.86 -0.67 -22.02
N PHE A 210 4.86 0.63 -21.72
CA PHE A 210 4.42 1.68 -22.65
C PHE A 210 5.49 2.76 -22.75
N ASP A 211 5.57 3.44 -23.89
CA ASP A 211 6.52 4.54 -24.08
C ASP A 211 5.84 5.88 -23.75
N ILE A 212 6.38 6.65 -22.81
CA ILE A 212 5.76 7.90 -22.37
C ILE A 212 5.80 8.99 -23.45
N PHE A 213 6.68 8.90 -24.46
CA PHE A 213 6.73 9.85 -25.57
C PHE A 213 5.80 9.45 -26.71
N GLU A 214 5.70 8.16 -27.01
CA GLU A 214 4.88 7.66 -28.13
C GLU A 214 3.43 7.37 -27.73
N ALA A 215 3.18 7.05 -26.45
CA ALA A 215 1.86 6.81 -25.89
C ALA A 215 1.65 7.60 -24.56
N PRO A 216 1.79 8.94 -24.58
CA PRO A 216 1.63 9.79 -23.39
C PRO A 216 0.26 9.69 -22.72
N GLU A 217 -0.76 9.21 -23.44
CA GLU A 217 -2.13 9.10 -22.99
C GLU A 217 -2.27 8.21 -21.75
N TYR A 218 -1.46 7.15 -21.64
CA TYR A 218 -1.46 6.28 -20.47
C TYR A 218 -0.93 7.01 -19.23
N LEU A 219 0.15 7.78 -19.37
CA LEU A 219 0.69 8.58 -18.28
C LEU A 219 -0.30 9.67 -17.85
N LEU A 220 -0.96 10.32 -18.82
CA LEU A 220 -2.01 11.30 -18.53
C LEU A 220 -3.18 10.66 -17.76
N ARG A 221 -3.66 9.48 -18.17
CA ARG A 221 -4.72 8.75 -17.46
C ARG A 221 -4.31 8.42 -16.03
N ILE A 222 -3.06 8.00 -15.81
CA ILE A 222 -2.52 7.75 -14.47
C ILE A 222 -2.54 9.02 -13.62
N PHE A 223 -2.05 10.14 -14.14
CA PHE A 223 -1.96 11.40 -13.40
C PHE A 223 -3.33 12.02 -13.11
N ILE A 224 -4.27 11.95 -14.05
CA ILE A 224 -5.66 12.38 -13.79
C ILE A 224 -6.29 11.49 -12.74
N GLY A 225 -6.17 10.16 -12.89
CA GLY A 225 -6.73 9.19 -11.94
C GLY A 225 -6.26 9.43 -10.52
N LEU A 226 -4.96 9.66 -10.31
CA LEU A 226 -4.40 10.03 -9.01
C LEU A 226 -4.95 11.37 -8.48
N SER A 227 -5.17 12.35 -9.37
CA SER A 227 -5.61 13.69 -8.99
C SER A 227 -7.09 13.79 -8.65
N ILE A 228 -7.93 12.88 -9.14
CA ILE A 228 -9.38 12.84 -8.84
C ILE A 228 -9.75 11.82 -7.75
N ALA A 229 -8.83 10.94 -7.38
CA ALA A 229 -9.10 9.83 -6.47
C ALA A 229 -9.44 10.30 -5.06
N SER A 230 -10.44 9.66 -4.45
CA SER A 230 -10.70 9.78 -3.01
C SER A 230 -9.55 9.14 -2.19
N ILE A 231 -9.50 9.44 -0.89
CA ILE A 231 -8.50 8.83 0.00
C ILE A 231 -8.60 7.30 0.03
N GLU A 232 -9.81 6.74 -0.08
CA GLU A 232 -10.03 5.29 -0.15
C GLU A 232 -9.50 4.72 -1.47
N GLU A 233 -9.77 5.40 -2.57
CA GLU A 233 -9.30 5.03 -3.90
C GLU A 233 -7.78 5.13 -4.06
N LEU A 234 -7.14 5.99 -3.25
CA LEU A 234 -5.68 6.08 -3.11
C LEU A 234 -5.10 4.97 -2.22
N GLY A 235 -5.93 4.05 -1.72
CA GLY A 235 -5.51 2.87 -0.97
C GLY A 235 -5.42 3.06 0.54
N TYR A 236 -6.22 3.95 1.13
CA TYR A 236 -6.35 4.06 2.58
C TYR A 236 -7.66 3.49 3.12
N ASP A 237 -7.60 2.97 4.33
CA ASP A 237 -8.77 2.58 5.10
C ASP A 237 -9.38 3.80 5.79
N SER A 238 -10.60 4.17 5.40
CA SER A 238 -11.38 5.25 6.03
C SER A 238 -11.98 4.85 7.39
N SER A 239 -12.07 3.55 7.68
CA SER A 239 -12.61 3.04 8.93
C SER A 239 -11.59 3.03 10.07
N MET A 240 -10.35 3.44 9.78
CA MET A 240 -9.24 3.59 10.72
C MET A 240 -8.68 5.01 10.66
N GLU A 241 -8.88 5.77 11.73
CA GLU A 241 -8.34 7.12 11.87
C GLU A 241 -7.06 7.07 12.70
N ARG A 242 -6.00 7.73 12.21
CA ARG A 242 -4.74 7.88 12.94
C ARG A 242 -4.81 9.13 13.82
N ILE A 243 -4.48 8.99 15.10
CA ILE A 243 -4.51 10.06 16.09
C ILE A 243 -3.21 10.08 16.92
N ALA A 244 -2.96 11.21 17.60
CA ALA A 244 -1.86 11.35 18.55
C ALA A 244 -2.41 11.63 19.94
N ILE A 245 -2.02 10.82 20.92
CA ILE A 245 -2.32 11.05 22.34
C ILE A 245 -0.97 11.17 23.05
N ASP A 246 -0.72 12.31 23.67
CA ASP A 246 0.55 12.60 24.37
C ASP A 246 1.81 12.36 23.50
N GLY A 247 1.71 12.63 22.20
CA GLY A 247 2.80 12.42 21.24
C GLY A 247 3.02 10.95 20.83
N VAL A 248 2.16 10.04 21.27
CA VAL A 248 2.17 8.63 20.87
C VAL A 248 1.09 8.38 19.83
N GLU A 249 1.48 7.73 18.74
CA GLU A 249 0.56 7.31 17.70
C GLU A 249 -0.42 6.26 18.22
N GLN A 250 -1.71 6.51 17.98
CA GLN A 250 -2.82 5.61 18.25
C GLN A 250 -3.80 5.64 17.09
N PHE A 251 -4.77 4.73 17.10
CA PHE A 251 -5.80 4.64 16.07
C PHE A 251 -7.18 4.54 16.69
N HIS A 252 -8.15 5.22 16.08
CA HIS A 252 -9.56 4.90 16.24
C HIS A 252 -9.96 3.93 15.14
N ILE A 253 -10.38 2.73 15.53
CA ILE A 253 -10.69 1.62 14.63
C ILE A 253 -12.17 1.31 14.73
N THR A 254 -12.88 1.44 13.61
CA THR A 254 -14.30 1.08 13.53
C THR A 254 -14.46 -0.40 13.19
N VAL A 255 -15.28 -1.11 13.95
CA VAL A 255 -15.65 -2.50 13.71
C VAL A 255 -17.14 -2.55 13.41
N THR A 256 -17.48 -2.95 12.19
CA THR A 256 -18.87 -3.25 11.81
C THR A 256 -19.23 -4.61 12.38
N SER A 257 -20.33 -4.69 13.12
CA SER A 257 -20.83 -5.94 13.71
C SER A 257 -21.96 -6.52 12.88
N HIS A 258 -22.03 -7.86 12.79
CA HIS A 258 -23.25 -8.53 12.30
C HIS A 258 -24.46 -8.35 13.24
N ASP A 259 -24.23 -7.90 14.48
CA ASP A 259 -25.29 -7.53 15.42
C ASP A 259 -25.97 -6.22 14.98
N LYS A 260 -27.19 -6.33 14.46
CA LYS A 260 -28.02 -5.20 14.01
C LYS A 260 -28.32 -4.18 15.11
N SER A 261 -28.18 -4.53 16.40
CA SER A 261 -28.43 -3.60 17.50
C SER A 261 -27.29 -2.60 17.71
N HIS A 262 -26.06 -2.98 17.34
CA HIS A 262 -24.86 -2.13 17.44
C HIS A 262 -24.03 -2.32 16.17
N PRO A 263 -24.48 -1.76 15.04
CA PRO A 263 -23.93 -2.08 13.73
C PRO A 263 -22.47 -1.61 13.59
N ARG A 264 -22.04 -0.60 14.34
CA ARG A 264 -20.66 -0.08 14.33
C ARG A 264 -20.21 0.26 15.75
N ARG A 265 -18.99 -0.15 16.11
CA ARG A 265 -18.32 0.18 17.38
C ARG A 265 -16.93 0.73 17.08
N THR A 266 -16.51 1.78 17.79
CA THR A 266 -15.18 2.38 17.62
C THR A 266 -14.30 2.02 18.81
N TYR A 267 -13.04 1.70 18.53
CA TYR A 267 -12.05 1.33 19.54
C TYR A 267 -10.81 2.18 19.39
N GLN A 268 -10.27 2.68 20.50
CA GLN A 268 -8.97 3.35 20.52
C GLN A 268 -7.87 2.36 20.89
N THR A 269 -6.80 2.32 20.11
CA THR A 269 -5.62 1.50 20.41
C THR A 269 -4.86 2.03 21.62
N VAL A 270 -4.39 1.14 22.48
CA VAL A 270 -3.53 1.47 23.63
C VAL A 270 -2.07 1.12 23.31
N ASP A 271 -1.81 -0.10 22.85
CA ASP A 271 -0.49 -0.61 22.48
C ASP A 271 -0.60 -1.90 21.64
N TRP A 272 0.53 -2.31 21.06
CA TRP A 272 0.64 -3.50 20.24
C TRP A 272 0.70 -4.78 21.06
N ILE A 273 -0.15 -5.75 20.71
CA ILE A 273 -0.01 -7.14 21.15
C ILE A 273 0.94 -7.87 20.16
N THR A 274 0.69 -7.75 18.86
CA THR A 274 1.59 -8.25 17.82
C THR A 274 1.44 -7.48 16.50
N ASN A 275 2.56 -7.26 15.81
CA ASN A 275 2.65 -6.62 14.49
C ASN A 275 3.53 -7.41 13.49
N SER A 276 4.14 -8.53 13.90
CA SER A 276 5.18 -9.21 13.10
C SER A 276 4.69 -9.80 11.78
N ASN A 277 3.38 -10.06 11.64
CA ASN A 277 2.80 -10.56 10.40
C ASN A 277 2.44 -9.43 9.41
N ALA A 278 2.54 -8.16 9.80
CA ALA A 278 2.29 -7.02 8.93
C ALA A 278 3.40 -6.81 7.89
N ASP A 279 4.60 -7.31 8.19
CA ASP A 279 5.79 -7.24 7.32
C ASP A 279 5.58 -7.94 5.98
N TYR A 280 4.70 -8.94 5.91
CA TYR A 280 4.36 -9.58 4.63
C TYR A 280 3.33 -8.74 3.86
N VAL A 281 3.70 -8.28 2.66
CA VAL A 281 2.75 -7.60 1.75
C VAL A 281 1.60 -8.53 1.40
N ILE A 282 1.92 -9.74 0.94
CA ILE A 282 0.91 -10.73 0.55
C ILE A 282 0.55 -11.60 1.75
N GLY A 283 -0.75 -11.76 2.00
CA GLY A 283 -1.25 -12.69 3.00
C GLY A 283 -2.27 -12.05 3.92
N ARG A 284 -2.21 -12.43 5.20
CA ARG A 284 -3.20 -11.97 6.18
C ARG A 284 -2.91 -10.59 6.75
N GLY A 285 -1.67 -10.10 6.64
CA GLY A 285 -1.24 -8.80 7.17
C GLY A 285 -1.68 -8.56 8.61
N THR A 286 -1.69 -9.62 9.44
CA THR A 286 -2.42 -9.60 10.71
C THR A 286 -1.77 -8.66 11.72
N ARG A 287 -2.58 -7.75 12.25
CA ARG A 287 -2.22 -6.82 13.32
C ARG A 287 -3.12 -7.04 14.51
N VAL A 288 -2.56 -7.02 15.72
CA VAL A 288 -3.32 -7.18 16.96
C VAL A 288 -2.94 -6.09 17.94
N TRP A 289 -3.94 -5.34 18.39
CA TRP A 289 -3.80 -4.30 19.39
C TRP A 289 -4.56 -4.65 20.65
N ARG A 290 -4.05 -4.15 21.77
CA ARG A 290 -4.90 -3.90 22.92
C ARG A 290 -5.65 -2.60 22.66
N VAL A 291 -6.96 -2.62 22.88
CA VAL A 291 -7.84 -1.49 22.60
C VAL A 291 -8.83 -1.25 23.73
N ARG A 292 -9.40 -0.05 23.78
CA ARG A 292 -10.56 0.28 24.62
C ARG A 292 -11.69 0.80 23.76
N GLU A 293 -12.92 0.47 24.12
CA GLU A 293 -14.11 0.94 23.38
C GLU A 293 -14.30 2.43 23.62
N LEU A 294 -14.52 3.19 22.54
CA LEU A 294 -14.82 4.62 22.57
C LEU A 294 -16.34 4.79 22.49
N ASP A 295 -16.93 5.45 23.48
CA ASP A 295 -18.35 5.75 23.46
C ASP A 295 -18.66 6.80 22.39
N ALA A 296 -19.52 6.46 21.43
CA ALA A 296 -19.83 7.33 20.31
C ALA A 296 -20.62 8.61 20.71
N ASN A 297 -21.31 8.61 21.85
CA ASN A 297 -22.13 9.73 22.31
C ASN A 297 -21.33 10.67 23.21
N THR A 298 -20.48 10.13 24.09
CA THR A 298 -19.74 10.92 25.07
C THR A 298 -18.29 11.20 24.67
N GLY A 299 -17.73 10.41 23.74
CA GLY A 299 -16.31 10.43 23.39
C GLY A 299 -15.41 9.90 24.53
N GLU A 300 -15.99 9.29 25.56
CA GLU A 300 -15.24 8.76 26.69
C GLU A 300 -14.71 7.36 26.38
N LEU A 301 -13.50 7.09 26.87
CA LEU A 301 -12.87 5.80 26.72
C LEU A 301 -13.31 4.83 27.82
N GLY A 302 -13.78 3.65 27.41
CA GLY A 302 -14.16 2.58 28.31
C GLY A 302 -13.00 2.11 29.19
N LYS A 303 -13.35 1.55 30.36
CA LYS A 303 -12.35 1.08 31.35
C LYS A 303 -11.79 -0.32 31.06
N LEU A 304 -12.47 -1.08 30.19
CA LEU A 304 -12.09 -2.46 29.88
C LEU A 304 -11.19 -2.49 28.64
N ASP A 305 -10.11 -3.26 28.75
CA ASP A 305 -9.22 -3.55 27.64
C ASP A 305 -9.73 -4.78 26.85
N TYR A 306 -9.62 -4.73 25.52
CA TYR A 306 -9.96 -5.80 24.59
C TYR A 306 -8.78 -6.08 23.65
N ALA A 307 -8.77 -7.26 23.02
CA ALA A 307 -7.86 -7.55 21.91
C ALA A 307 -8.58 -7.34 20.58
N LEU A 308 -8.14 -6.38 19.77
CA LEU A 308 -8.62 -6.19 18.40
C LEU A 308 -7.64 -6.80 17.43
N LYS A 309 -8.11 -7.75 16.63
CA LYS A 309 -7.37 -8.36 15.53
C LYS A 309 -7.92 -7.86 14.20
N ASP A 310 -7.03 -7.33 13.38
CA ASP A 310 -7.27 -6.86 12.02
C ASP A 310 -6.52 -7.76 11.04
N SER A 311 -7.20 -8.22 9.99
CA SER A 311 -6.63 -9.21 9.07
C SER A 311 -7.33 -9.29 7.72
N TRP A 312 -6.58 -9.78 6.72
CA TRP A 312 -7.06 -10.07 5.38
C TRP A 312 -7.31 -11.57 5.18
N VAL A 313 -8.57 -11.98 5.29
CA VAL A 313 -8.99 -13.38 5.23
C VAL A 313 -9.38 -13.77 3.81
N GLU A 314 -9.12 -15.01 3.40
CA GLU A 314 -9.58 -15.50 2.09
C GLU A 314 -11.10 -15.39 1.97
N ALA A 315 -11.62 -14.92 0.83
CA ALA A 315 -13.04 -14.61 0.66
C ALA A 315 -13.96 -15.82 0.86
N ASN A 316 -13.47 -17.03 0.60
CA ASN A 316 -14.21 -18.28 0.79
C ASN A 316 -14.07 -18.89 2.20
N ARG A 317 -13.34 -18.26 3.13
CA ARG A 317 -13.24 -18.73 4.51
C ARG A 317 -14.40 -18.23 5.35
N VAL A 318 -14.95 -19.13 6.15
CA VAL A 318 -15.82 -18.81 7.30
C VAL A 318 -15.04 -17.89 8.25
N LEU A 319 -15.70 -16.84 8.74
CA LEU A 319 -15.07 -15.83 9.58
C LEU A 319 -14.82 -16.39 10.98
N GLU A 320 -13.77 -15.90 11.65
CA GLU A 320 -13.37 -16.42 12.97
C GLU A 320 -14.50 -16.27 14.01
N GLY A 321 -15.18 -15.13 14.04
CA GLY A 321 -16.30 -14.88 14.94
C GLY A 321 -17.50 -15.79 14.70
N GLU A 322 -17.72 -16.25 13.46
CA GLU A 322 -18.78 -17.23 13.15
C GLU A 322 -18.46 -18.59 13.79
N TRP A 323 -17.19 -19.00 13.82
CA TRP A 323 -16.78 -20.22 14.52
C TRP A 323 -16.98 -20.11 16.04
N TYR A 324 -16.67 -18.96 16.64
CA TYR A 324 -16.98 -18.74 18.05
C TYR A 324 -18.48 -18.83 18.31
N GLN A 325 -19.32 -18.23 17.45
CA GLN A 325 -20.77 -18.30 17.58
C GLN A 325 -21.27 -19.75 17.56
N VAL A 326 -20.79 -20.58 16.62
CA VAL A 326 -21.11 -22.01 16.54
C VAL A 326 -20.75 -22.75 17.83
N LEU A 327 -19.57 -22.47 18.41
CA LEU A 327 -19.13 -23.11 19.64
C LEU A 327 -20.01 -22.76 20.85
N TYR A 328 -20.31 -21.46 21.04
CA TYR A 328 -21.14 -21.00 22.15
C TYR A 328 -22.62 -21.43 21.99
N ASP A 329 -23.16 -21.42 20.76
CA ASP A 329 -24.52 -21.91 20.49
C ASP A 329 -24.66 -23.40 20.77
N ALA A 330 -23.64 -24.21 20.48
CA ALA A 330 -23.64 -25.64 20.78
C ALA A 330 -23.57 -25.95 22.29
N ALA A 331 -23.17 -24.97 23.11
CA ALA A 331 -23.04 -25.10 24.55
C ALA A 331 -24.19 -24.46 25.35
N LYS A 332 -25.04 -23.65 24.71
CA LYS A 332 -26.02 -22.77 25.39
C LYS A 332 -27.03 -23.49 26.30
N ASP A 333 -27.39 -24.73 25.96
CA ASP A 333 -28.42 -25.51 26.66
C ASP A 333 -27.81 -26.49 27.70
N ASP A 334 -26.48 -26.54 27.83
CA ASP A 334 -25.76 -27.41 28.77
C ASP A 334 -24.78 -26.57 29.62
N PRO A 335 -25.09 -26.31 30.91
CA PRO A 335 -24.25 -25.51 31.79
C PRO A 335 -22.81 -26.05 31.96
N ALA A 336 -22.63 -27.38 31.94
CA ALA A 336 -21.30 -27.97 32.07
C ALA A 336 -20.48 -27.72 30.80
N ARG A 337 -21.11 -27.85 29.63
CA ARG A 337 -20.48 -27.57 28.34
C ARG A 337 -20.23 -26.07 28.15
N MET A 338 -21.12 -25.20 28.61
CA MET A 338 -20.91 -23.75 28.61
C MET A 338 -19.68 -23.38 29.42
N LYS A 339 -19.58 -23.91 30.64
CA LYS A 339 -18.40 -23.70 31.49
C LYS A 339 -17.11 -24.15 30.80
N GLN A 340 -17.11 -25.34 30.19
CA GLN A 340 -15.95 -25.83 29.45
C GLN A 340 -15.60 -24.93 28.25
N THR A 341 -16.62 -24.37 27.58
CA THR A 341 -16.41 -23.46 26.44
C THR A 341 -15.76 -22.16 26.92
N GLU A 342 -16.24 -21.57 28.01
CA GLU A 342 -15.67 -20.36 28.61
C GLU A 342 -14.26 -20.56 29.18
N GLU A 343 -13.93 -21.79 29.63
CA GLU A 343 -12.59 -22.14 30.12
C GLU A 343 -11.54 -22.28 28.99
N HIS A 344 -11.96 -22.57 27.75
CA HIS A 344 -11.05 -22.88 26.63
C HIS A 344 -11.10 -21.90 25.46
N PHE A 345 -12.16 -21.12 25.31
CA PHE A 345 -12.36 -20.20 24.19
C PHE A 345 -12.56 -18.78 24.66
N LEU A 346 -12.04 -17.83 23.89
CA LEU A 346 -12.27 -16.41 24.10
C LEU A 346 -13.72 -16.04 23.75
N LYS A 347 -14.24 -15.01 24.42
CA LYS A 347 -15.56 -14.48 24.12
C LYS A 347 -15.45 -13.35 23.10
N VAL A 348 -16.27 -13.39 22.06
CA VAL A 348 -16.30 -12.34 21.03
C VAL A 348 -17.14 -11.17 21.51
N ARG A 349 -16.57 -9.96 21.42
CA ARG A 349 -17.25 -8.70 21.70
C ARG A 349 -17.95 -8.14 20.47
N ALA A 350 -17.26 -8.14 19.33
CA ALA A 350 -17.75 -7.67 18.03
C ALA A 350 -16.89 -8.27 16.92
N HIS A 351 -17.48 -8.50 15.74
CA HIS A 351 -16.71 -8.84 14.55
C HIS A 351 -17.50 -8.59 13.27
N GLY A 352 -16.78 -8.41 12.17
CA GLY A 352 -17.37 -8.28 10.84
C GLY A 352 -16.36 -7.87 9.77
N VAL A 353 -16.85 -7.89 8.53
CA VAL A 353 -16.12 -7.39 7.36
C VAL A 353 -16.12 -5.86 7.42
N VAL A 354 -14.98 -5.24 7.12
CA VAL A 354 -14.86 -3.78 7.03
C VAL A 354 -15.62 -3.31 5.79
N HIS A 355 -16.26 -2.15 5.86
CA HIS A 355 -17.01 -1.58 4.74
C HIS A 355 -16.37 -0.24 4.32
N THR A 356 -16.49 0.09 3.03
CA THR A 356 -16.10 1.41 2.48
C THR A 356 -17.10 2.50 2.91
N THR A 357 -16.83 3.76 2.58
CA THR A 357 -17.78 4.86 2.81
C THR A 357 -19.14 4.64 2.13
N ASP A 358 -19.15 3.92 1.01
CA ASP A 358 -20.34 3.58 0.25
C ASP A 358 -21.07 2.32 0.77
N ASP A 359 -20.67 1.81 1.94
CA ASP A 359 -21.22 0.61 2.60
C ASP A 359 -21.05 -0.67 1.76
N GLU A 360 -20.05 -0.71 0.87
CA GLU A 360 -19.62 -1.92 0.18
C GLU A 360 -18.61 -2.70 1.04
N GLU A 361 -18.64 -4.04 0.97
CA GLU A 361 -17.62 -4.86 1.62
C GLU A 361 -16.23 -4.50 1.09
N GLN A 362 -15.32 -4.20 2.02
CA GLN A 362 -13.94 -3.92 1.70
C GLN A 362 -13.21 -5.23 1.43
N THR A 363 -12.88 -5.43 0.16
CA THR A 363 -12.22 -6.62 -0.36
C THR A 363 -11.10 -6.19 -1.30
N THR A 364 -10.15 -7.09 -1.53
CA THR A 364 -9.13 -6.85 -2.57
C THR A 364 -9.74 -6.71 -3.97
N LEU A 365 -10.96 -7.22 -4.19
CA LEU A 365 -11.68 -7.05 -5.45
C LEU A 365 -12.33 -5.66 -5.55
N SER A 366 -12.93 -5.13 -4.48
CA SER A 366 -13.50 -3.78 -4.48
C SER A 366 -12.42 -2.70 -4.58
N GLN A 367 -11.23 -2.91 -3.99
CA GLN A 367 -10.05 -2.05 -4.22
C GLN A 367 -9.63 -1.98 -5.69
N ARG A 368 -9.89 -3.04 -6.45
CA ARG A 368 -9.65 -3.14 -7.89
C ARG A 368 -10.92 -2.84 -8.70
N ARG A 369 -11.84 -2.07 -8.11
CA ARG A 369 -13.10 -1.62 -8.73
C ARG A 369 -13.96 -2.75 -9.26
N ASN A 370 -14.00 -3.85 -8.52
CA ASN A 370 -14.68 -5.08 -8.88
C ASN A 370 -14.23 -5.68 -10.23
N ARG A 371 -13.05 -5.29 -10.71
CA ARG A 371 -12.43 -5.89 -11.88
C ARG A 371 -11.56 -7.04 -11.43
N CYS A 372 -11.87 -8.23 -11.94
CA CYS A 372 -10.95 -9.34 -11.83
C CYS A 372 -9.77 -9.03 -12.73
N ILE A 373 -8.57 -8.94 -12.16
CA ILE A 373 -7.36 -8.85 -12.97
C ILE A 373 -7.00 -10.28 -13.39
N GLU A 374 -7.68 -10.78 -14.42
CA GLU A 374 -7.44 -12.11 -14.98
C GLU A 374 -6.05 -12.16 -15.63
N HIS A 375 -5.23 -13.12 -15.22
CA HIS A 375 -3.84 -13.25 -15.67
C HIS A 375 -3.78 -13.34 -17.21
N ALA A 376 -3.31 -12.28 -17.86
CA ALA A 376 -3.08 -12.26 -19.31
C ALA A 376 -1.70 -12.86 -19.64
N ASP A 377 -0.66 -12.39 -18.94
CA ASP A 377 0.73 -12.80 -19.12
C ASP A 377 1.50 -12.74 -17.80
N VAL A 378 2.77 -13.12 -17.85
CA VAL A 378 3.67 -12.97 -16.71
C VAL A 378 4.93 -12.22 -17.13
N LEU A 379 5.26 -11.17 -16.37
CA LEU A 379 6.58 -10.58 -16.41
C LEU A 379 7.58 -11.59 -15.85
N LYS A 380 8.35 -12.19 -16.77
CA LYS A 380 9.46 -13.07 -16.42
C LYS A 380 10.65 -12.23 -16.01
N LEU A 381 11.02 -12.29 -14.74
CA LEU A 381 12.33 -11.84 -14.29
C LEU A 381 13.30 -12.94 -14.73
N CYS A 382 14.11 -12.68 -15.77
CA CYS A 382 14.95 -13.67 -16.44
C CYS A 382 15.69 -14.60 -15.45
N SER A 383 15.62 -15.91 -15.71
CA SER A 383 16.36 -16.97 -14.99
C SER A 383 17.87 -16.95 -15.21
N ASN A 384 18.41 -16.02 -16.02
CA ASN A 384 19.83 -15.95 -16.36
C ASN A 384 20.59 -14.93 -15.51
N LEU A 385 20.45 -15.04 -14.18
CA LEU A 385 21.39 -14.42 -13.23
C LEU A 385 22.82 -14.99 -13.36
N GLU A 386 23.01 -16.11 -14.05
CA GLU A 386 24.33 -16.70 -14.30
C GLU A 386 25.26 -15.87 -15.21
N PHE A 387 24.77 -14.83 -15.92
CA PHE A 387 25.61 -14.06 -16.87
C PHE A 387 26.19 -12.74 -16.32
N LEU A 388 25.97 -12.40 -15.05
CA LEU A 388 26.53 -11.17 -14.44
C LEU A 388 27.44 -11.40 -13.24
N ALA A 389 27.85 -12.65 -12.98
CA ALA A 389 28.81 -12.99 -11.93
C ALA A 389 30.27 -12.56 -12.23
N THR A 390 30.56 -11.95 -13.38
CA THR A 390 31.96 -11.68 -13.79
C THR A 390 32.28 -10.27 -14.28
N THR A 391 31.43 -9.27 -14.04
CA THR A 391 31.83 -7.87 -14.28
C THR A 391 31.62 -7.05 -13.03
N VAL A 392 32.70 -6.97 -12.25
CA VAL A 392 33.01 -5.99 -11.21
C VAL A 392 32.21 -4.68 -11.39
N LEU A 393 31.03 -4.59 -10.78
CA LEU A 393 30.33 -3.32 -10.59
C LEU A 393 30.83 -2.74 -9.27
N SER A 394 31.93 -2.00 -9.44
CA SER A 394 32.39 -0.89 -8.63
C SER A 394 31.53 -0.57 -7.40
N MET A 395 32.18 -0.71 -6.25
CA MET A 395 31.80 -0.22 -4.94
C MET A 395 31.38 1.26 -5.00
N THR A 396 30.12 1.57 -5.34
CA THR A 396 29.50 2.91 -5.12
C THR A 396 28.00 3.02 -5.44
N ILE A 397 27.27 1.94 -5.73
CA ILE A 397 25.82 2.02 -6.04
C ILE A 397 25.02 1.80 -4.75
N SER A 398 24.08 2.71 -4.53
CA SER A 398 23.28 2.95 -3.32
C SER A 398 22.75 1.71 -2.61
N ASN A 399 22.75 1.81 -1.28
CA ASN A 399 22.33 0.82 -0.28
C ASN A 399 20.91 0.28 -0.52
N THR A 400 20.78 -0.70 -1.42
CA THR A 400 19.55 -1.50 -1.57
C THR A 400 19.63 -2.64 -0.55
N PRO A 401 18.76 -2.71 0.47
CA PRO A 401 18.80 -3.79 1.45
C PRO A 401 18.51 -5.13 0.79
N ASN A 402 19.14 -6.22 1.27
CA ASN A 402 18.73 -7.57 0.90
C ASN A 402 17.30 -7.80 1.41
N LEU A 403 16.37 -8.26 0.57
CA LEU A 403 15.02 -8.66 1.01
C LEU A 403 15.16 -9.80 2.06
N PRO A 404 14.32 -9.84 3.11
CA PRO A 404 14.43 -10.87 4.14
C PRO A 404 14.08 -12.27 3.59
N PRO A 405 14.82 -13.34 3.96
CA PRO A 405 14.57 -14.73 3.55
C PRO A 405 13.20 -15.31 3.92
N THR A 406 12.40 -14.60 4.71
CA THR A 406 11.10 -15.09 5.17
C THR A 406 9.94 -14.69 4.25
N TRP A 407 10.18 -13.82 3.25
CA TRP A 407 9.20 -13.40 2.23
C TRP A 407 8.81 -14.51 1.23
N ILE A 408 9.30 -15.72 1.50
CA ILE A 408 9.26 -16.96 0.72
C ILE A 408 8.17 -17.85 1.34
N PRO A 409 6.91 -17.96 0.80
CA PRO A 409 6.62 -18.62 -0.49
C PRO A 409 5.21 -18.30 -1.08
N PHE A 410 5.03 -17.30 -1.94
CA PHE A 410 3.69 -17.00 -2.52
C PHE A 410 3.55 -17.34 -4.01
N LEU A 411 4.33 -18.32 -4.48
CA LEU A 411 4.37 -18.75 -5.89
C LEU A 411 3.13 -19.57 -6.27
N GLY A 412 2.55 -19.28 -7.45
CA GLY A 412 1.55 -20.11 -8.11
C GLY A 412 0.13 -20.08 -7.51
N ARG A 413 -0.10 -19.32 -6.44
CA ARG A 413 -1.47 -19.06 -5.98
C ARG A 413 -2.07 -17.96 -6.86
N LYS A 414 -3.13 -18.30 -7.60
CA LYS A 414 -4.02 -17.32 -8.24
C LYS A 414 -4.36 -16.23 -7.24
N PHE A 415 -4.58 -14.99 -7.72
CA PHE A 415 -5.18 -13.91 -6.91
C PHE A 415 -6.34 -14.49 -6.08
N GLN A 416 -6.13 -14.66 -4.79
CA GLN A 416 -7.20 -15.07 -3.89
C GLN A 416 -7.83 -13.79 -3.40
N ASN A 417 -9.08 -13.54 -3.80
CA ASN A 417 -9.81 -12.43 -3.25
C ASN A 417 -9.84 -12.57 -1.72
N ARG A 418 -9.48 -11.50 -1.02
CA ARG A 418 -9.50 -11.42 0.44
C ARG A 418 -10.51 -10.38 0.89
N ARG A 419 -11.12 -10.63 2.05
CA ARG A 419 -11.99 -9.69 2.77
C ARG A 419 -11.20 -9.08 3.91
N HIS A 420 -11.37 -7.78 4.12
CA HIS A 420 -10.83 -7.11 5.28
C HIS A 420 -11.72 -7.41 6.49
N TYR A 421 -11.16 -8.02 7.53
CA TYR A 421 -11.92 -8.57 8.64
C TYR A 421 -11.35 -8.15 9.99
N ARG A 422 -12.25 -7.73 10.88
CA ARG A 422 -11.94 -7.36 12.27
C ARG A 422 -12.70 -8.20 13.26
N ILE A 423 -12.04 -8.59 14.33
CA ILE A 423 -12.63 -9.25 15.49
C ILE A 423 -12.08 -8.63 16.77
N VAL A 424 -12.98 -8.40 17.73
CA VAL A 424 -12.67 -7.90 19.06
C VAL A 424 -13.01 -8.97 20.07
N LEU A 425 -12.03 -9.35 20.88
CA LEU A 425 -12.12 -10.42 21.86
C LEU A 425 -12.09 -9.86 23.28
N ILE A 426 -12.90 -10.45 24.15
CA ILE A 426 -12.90 -10.17 25.59
C ILE A 426 -11.78 -10.99 26.23
N GLY A 427 -10.88 -10.29 26.93
CA GLY A 427 -9.66 -10.87 27.49
C GLY A 427 -8.46 -10.61 26.60
N ILE A 428 -7.30 -10.41 27.24
CA ILE A 428 -6.04 -10.12 26.57
C ILE A 428 -5.06 -11.23 26.91
N GLY A 429 -4.64 -11.96 25.90
CA GLY A 429 -3.57 -12.94 26.02
C GLY A 429 -2.20 -12.26 26.01
N SER A 430 -1.23 -12.86 26.70
CA SER A 430 0.17 -12.48 26.57
C SER A 430 0.79 -13.22 25.38
N PRO A 431 1.50 -12.53 24.46
CA PRO A 431 2.28 -13.17 23.42
C PRO A 431 3.27 -14.19 23.98
N LEU A 432 3.39 -15.36 23.36
CA LEU A 432 4.22 -16.49 23.85
C LEU A 432 5.70 -16.12 24.00
N ASP A 433 6.21 -15.24 23.12
CA ASP A 433 7.56 -14.68 23.16
C ASP A 433 7.82 -13.78 24.38
N ARG A 434 6.76 -13.24 24.99
CA ARG A 434 6.83 -12.49 26.25
C ARG A 434 6.56 -13.36 27.49
N CYS A 435 6.07 -14.58 27.30
CA CYS A 435 5.78 -15.52 28.39
C CYS A 435 7.02 -16.30 28.85
N THR A 436 8.11 -16.28 28.10
CA THR A 436 9.39 -16.88 28.48
C THR A 436 10.33 -15.81 29.07
N GLN A 437 10.16 -15.52 30.36
CA GLN A 437 11.20 -14.93 31.21
C GLN A 437 11.30 -15.71 32.52
#